data_AF-A0A9Q9AJ12-F1
#
_entry.id   AF-A0A9Q9AJ12-F1
#
_cell.length_a   1.000
_cell.length_b   1.000
_cell.length_c   1.000
_cell.angle_alpha   90.00
_cell.angle_beta   90.00
_cell.angle_gamma   90.00
#
_symmetry.space_group_name_H-M   'P 1'
#
loop_
_entity.id
_entity.type
_entity.pdbx_description
1 polymer ?
#
loop_
_entity_poly.entity_id
_entity_poly.type
_entity_poly.pdbx_seq_one_letter_code
_entity_poly.pdbx_strand_id
1 'polypeptide(L)'
;MAPALKITIPSASTATPTDGAAYTQYHVSLQLPLRRHDIKKRYNDFAALHEALLSEAGQPPPAALPAKSWLRRTVNNASLTEDRRKGLEKYLQAIIASDDARWRSSSAWRSFLNLPSAITTNTTSTRRGSSSNGPITDPNHWLDVHRDLKTQIQTARSQLKQRESASTAQSQHTLSAEAKASLVRAATSIAQLEDGLKATSSTNKGDEAGWGGAKRLGDGELRRRRDLLGAARKEVEGLEGVLKSMATKAAAKGAAGGSSSGGMMNASAAATSEQKSELWKGTSAAKTSGRVLGGPLKETERTRELDNSGVLQLQKQVMQEQEEDVMSLGKTVAKLKDMGILINEELTIQNEMLGVIEQDVERVQGKIDVGRQRIKKIS
;
A
#
# COMPACT_ATOMS: atom_id res chain seq x y z
N MET A 1 0.45 24.60 -26.41
CA MET A 1 1.63 24.40 -25.54
C MET A 1 2.24 23.06 -25.88
N ALA A 2 3.55 22.97 -26.14
CA ALA A 2 4.18 21.70 -26.50
C ALA A 2 4.04 20.66 -25.36
N PRO A 3 3.78 19.38 -25.67
CA PRO A 3 3.61 18.36 -24.63
C PRO A 3 4.92 18.19 -23.85
N ALA A 4 4.84 18.21 -22.52
CA ALA A 4 6.00 18.08 -21.61
C ALA A 4 6.72 16.70 -21.67
N LEU A 5 6.20 15.77 -22.46
CA LEU A 5 6.70 14.40 -22.62
C LEU A 5 7.04 14.14 -24.09
N LYS A 6 8.31 13.87 -24.39
CA LYS A 6 8.73 13.44 -25.74
C LYS A 6 8.95 11.92 -25.74
N ILE A 7 8.26 11.21 -26.64
CA ILE A 7 8.39 9.75 -26.81
C ILE A 7 8.97 9.45 -28.19
N THR A 8 9.98 8.58 -28.21
CA THR A 8 10.59 8.04 -29.43
C THR A 8 10.81 6.53 -29.30
N ILE A 9 10.94 5.85 -30.44
CA ILE A 9 11.30 4.42 -30.47
C ILE A 9 12.60 4.26 -31.25
N PRO A 10 13.77 4.59 -30.67
CA PRO A 10 15.02 4.69 -31.44
C PRO A 10 15.47 3.39 -32.11
N SER A 11 15.14 2.23 -31.55
CA SER A 11 15.63 0.95 -32.07
C SER A 11 14.69 -0.22 -31.75
N ALA A 12 14.90 -1.32 -32.47
CA ALA A 12 14.28 -2.61 -32.21
C ALA A 12 15.37 -3.69 -32.13
N SER A 13 15.21 -4.67 -31.26
CA SER A 13 16.11 -5.81 -31.11
C SER A 13 15.34 -7.12 -31.06
N THR A 14 15.99 -8.22 -31.39
CA THR A 14 15.42 -9.55 -31.20
C THR A 14 15.70 -10.03 -29.78
N ALA A 15 14.65 -10.45 -29.06
CA ALA A 15 14.77 -11.06 -27.75
C ALA A 15 14.46 -12.57 -27.84
N THR A 16 15.36 -13.38 -27.30
CA THR A 16 15.23 -14.85 -27.20
C THR A 16 15.00 -15.22 -25.72
N PRO A 17 13.75 -15.46 -25.30
CA PRO A 17 13.48 -15.94 -23.95
C PRO A 17 14.04 -17.37 -23.77
N THR A 18 14.41 -17.73 -22.54
CA THR A 18 14.92 -19.07 -22.18
C THR A 18 13.92 -20.19 -22.46
N ASP A 19 12.63 -19.87 -22.49
CA ASP A 19 11.53 -20.81 -22.72
C ASP A 19 10.54 -20.23 -23.72
N GLY A 20 10.95 -20.13 -25.00
CA GLY A 20 10.04 -19.69 -26.05
C GLY A 20 10.68 -19.19 -27.34
N ALA A 21 9.82 -18.83 -28.29
CA ALA A 21 10.23 -18.36 -29.60
C ALA A 21 10.76 -16.92 -29.56
N ALA A 22 11.82 -16.65 -30.33
CA ALA A 22 12.36 -15.30 -30.50
C ALA A 22 11.28 -14.31 -30.99
N TYR A 23 11.28 -13.11 -30.43
CA TYR A 23 10.34 -12.03 -30.77
C TYR A 23 11.05 -10.68 -30.93
N THR A 24 10.42 -9.79 -31.72
CA THR A 24 10.90 -8.42 -31.89
C THR A 24 10.48 -7.56 -30.70
N GLN A 25 11.44 -6.89 -30.08
CA GLN A 25 11.28 -6.00 -28.94
C GLN A 25 11.65 -4.57 -29.36
N TYR A 26 10.77 -3.62 -29.07
CA TYR A 26 10.94 -2.20 -29.37
C TYR A 26 11.42 -1.47 -28.13
N HIS A 27 12.45 -0.64 -28.28
CA HIS A 27 13.01 0.19 -27.21
C HIS A 27 12.32 1.55 -27.28
N VAL A 28 11.45 1.82 -26.31
CA VAL A 28 10.68 3.07 -26.21
C VAL A 28 11.40 3.99 -25.22
N SER A 29 11.79 5.17 -25.66
CA SER A 29 12.51 6.18 -24.88
C SER A 29 11.55 7.32 -24.53
N LEU A 30 11.41 7.58 -23.23
CA LEU A 30 10.60 8.65 -22.66
C LEU A 30 11.55 9.74 -22.16
N GLN A 31 11.48 10.93 -22.75
CA GLN A 31 12.20 12.10 -22.29
C GLN A 31 11.24 12.98 -21.48
N LEU A 32 11.38 12.92 -20.15
CA LEU A 32 10.71 13.82 -19.20
C LEU A 32 11.65 15.00 -18.89
N PRO A 33 11.14 16.15 -18.37
CA PRO A 33 11.96 17.34 -18.13
C PRO A 33 13.17 17.12 -17.23
N LEU A 34 13.09 16.15 -16.31
CA LEU A 34 14.13 15.88 -15.30
C LEU A 34 14.84 14.52 -15.46
N ARG A 35 14.29 13.60 -16.26
CA ARG A 35 14.82 12.22 -16.38
C ARG A 35 14.43 11.58 -17.71
N ARG A 36 15.35 10.77 -18.26
CA ARG A 36 15.07 9.85 -19.36
C ARG A 36 14.71 8.47 -18.81
N HIS A 37 13.66 7.85 -19.36
CA HIS A 37 13.24 6.49 -19.00
C HIS A 37 13.11 5.64 -20.26
N ASP A 38 13.85 4.53 -20.32
CA ASP A 38 13.81 3.60 -21.44
C ASP A 38 13.08 2.32 -21.02
N ILE A 39 12.05 1.97 -21.77
CA ILE A 39 11.23 0.76 -21.57
C ILE A 39 11.24 -0.09 -22.82
N LYS A 40 11.11 -1.40 -22.64
CA LYS A 40 11.13 -2.35 -23.73
C LYS A 40 9.78 -3.04 -23.85
N LYS A 41 9.19 -3.03 -25.05
CA LYS A 41 7.84 -3.56 -25.32
C LYS A 41 7.82 -4.42 -26.57
N ARG A 42 7.04 -5.49 -26.57
CA ARG A 42 6.74 -6.28 -27.79
C ARG A 42 5.50 -5.74 -28.47
N TYR A 43 5.29 -6.07 -29.74
CA TYR A 43 4.11 -5.62 -30.49
C TYR A 43 2.78 -5.93 -29.78
N ASN A 44 2.65 -7.13 -29.19
CA ASN A 44 1.44 -7.51 -28.47
C ASN A 44 1.11 -6.60 -27.28
N ASP A 45 2.11 -5.94 -26.69
CA ASP A 45 1.88 -4.99 -25.60
C ASP A 45 1.22 -3.70 -26.13
N PHE A 46 1.57 -3.27 -27.36
CA PHE A 46 0.92 -2.14 -28.02
C PHE A 46 -0.51 -2.47 -28.46
N ALA A 47 -0.74 -3.71 -28.92
CA ALA A 47 -2.09 -4.18 -29.23
C ALA A 47 -2.97 -4.22 -27.97
N ALA A 48 -2.45 -4.75 -26.86
CA ALA A 48 -3.16 -4.74 -25.58
C ALA A 48 -3.43 -3.31 -25.08
N LEU A 49 -2.48 -2.39 -25.23
CA LEU A 49 -2.69 -0.97 -24.94
C LEU A 49 -3.84 -0.40 -25.79
N HIS A 50 -3.87 -0.69 -27.09
CA HIS A 50 -4.91 -0.17 -27.98
C HIS A 50 -6.31 -0.62 -27.56
N GLU A 51 -6.49 -1.91 -27.27
CA GLU A 51 -7.76 -2.44 -26.76
C GLU A 51 -8.15 -1.82 -25.42
N ALA A 52 -7.19 -1.65 -24.50
CA ALA A 52 -7.45 -1.04 -23.20
C ALA A 52 -7.78 0.47 -23.31
N LEU A 53 -7.18 1.18 -24.27
CA LEU A 53 -7.53 2.57 -24.55
C LEU A 53 -8.94 2.70 -25.13
N LEU A 54 -9.33 1.77 -26.01
CA LEU A 54 -10.68 1.71 -26.56
C LEU A 54 -11.72 1.47 -25.46
N SER A 55 -11.44 0.55 -24.53
CA SER A 55 -12.36 0.24 -23.43
C SER A 55 -12.47 1.36 -22.40
N GLU A 56 -11.36 2.00 -22.02
CA GLU A 56 -11.38 3.07 -21.01
C GLU A 56 -11.89 4.41 -21.58
N ALA A 57 -11.55 4.77 -22.82
CA ALA A 57 -11.87 6.08 -23.39
C ALA A 57 -13.15 6.09 -24.24
N GLY A 58 -13.68 4.92 -24.60
CA GLY A 58 -14.87 4.75 -25.45
C GLY A 58 -14.70 5.22 -26.90
N GLN A 59 -13.50 5.65 -27.29
CA GLN A 59 -13.18 6.16 -28.64
C GLN A 59 -11.80 5.70 -29.10
N PRO A 60 -11.61 5.46 -30.41
CA PRO A 60 -10.32 5.05 -30.96
C PRO A 60 -9.29 6.17 -30.81
N PRO A 61 -8.03 5.83 -30.50
CA PRO A 61 -6.95 6.80 -30.45
C PRO A 61 -6.73 7.46 -31.83
N PRO A 62 -6.10 8.66 -31.87
CA PRO A 62 -6.00 9.50 -33.06
C PRO A 62 -5.28 8.86 -34.26
N ALA A 63 -4.44 7.85 -34.02
CA ALA A 63 -3.77 7.08 -35.05
C ALA A 63 -4.12 5.60 -34.91
N ALA A 64 -4.27 4.92 -36.04
CA ALA A 64 -4.48 3.48 -36.07
C ALA A 64 -3.19 2.74 -35.66
N LEU A 65 -3.37 1.61 -34.96
CA LEU A 65 -2.28 0.70 -34.67
C LEU A 65 -1.79 0.07 -35.99
N PRO A 66 -0.46 -0.01 -36.25
CA PRO A 66 0.04 -0.74 -37.40
C PRO A 66 -0.40 -2.22 -37.35
N ALA A 67 -0.89 -2.75 -38.47
CA ALA A 67 -1.51 -4.06 -38.53
C ALA A 67 -0.55 -5.22 -38.16
N LYS A 68 -1.15 -6.30 -37.63
CA LYS A 68 -0.44 -7.57 -37.37
C LYS A 68 0.07 -8.15 -38.70
N SER A 69 1.36 -8.38 -38.85
CA SER A 69 1.89 -9.14 -40.00
C SER A 69 1.75 -10.63 -39.73
N TRP A 70 0.59 -11.15 -40.09
CA TRP A 70 0.15 -12.54 -40.07
C TRP A 70 0.95 -13.48 -40.99
N LEU A 71 1.51 -12.97 -42.09
CA LEU A 71 2.12 -13.80 -43.15
C LEU A 71 3.66 -13.79 -43.16
N ARG A 72 4.32 -12.87 -42.44
CA ARG A 72 5.80 -12.77 -42.40
C ARG A 72 6.30 -12.39 -41.01
N ARG A 73 7.18 -13.23 -40.46
CA ARG A 73 7.78 -13.07 -39.12
C ARG A 73 8.78 -11.90 -39.15
N THR A 74 8.55 -10.87 -38.34
CA THR A 74 9.41 -9.68 -38.26
C THR A 74 10.80 -9.97 -37.70
N VAL A 75 10.98 -11.11 -37.03
CA VAL A 75 12.25 -11.52 -36.42
C VAL A 75 13.38 -11.66 -37.45
N ASN A 76 13.05 -12.01 -38.70
CA ASN A 76 14.03 -12.26 -39.76
C ASN A 76 13.99 -11.21 -40.88
N ASN A 77 13.26 -10.10 -40.71
CA ASN A 77 13.12 -9.07 -41.73
C ASN A 77 13.31 -7.67 -41.15
N ALA A 78 14.45 -7.05 -41.48
CA ALA A 78 14.84 -5.74 -40.99
C ALA A 78 13.94 -4.61 -41.51
N SER A 79 13.49 -4.65 -42.77
CA SER A 79 12.65 -3.60 -43.34
C SER A 79 11.26 -3.58 -42.71
N LEU A 80 10.62 -4.76 -42.56
CA LEU A 80 9.32 -4.87 -41.90
C LEU A 80 9.38 -4.49 -40.41
N THR A 81 10.51 -4.77 -39.76
CA THR A 81 10.73 -4.35 -38.37
C THR A 81 10.82 -2.84 -38.26
N GLU A 82 11.54 -2.19 -39.18
CA GLU A 82 11.72 -0.74 -39.22
C GLU A 82 10.43 -0.01 -39.60
N ASP A 83 9.67 -0.51 -40.58
CA ASP A 83 8.36 0.04 -40.95
C ASP A 83 7.38 -0.02 -39.77
N ARG A 84 7.36 -1.15 -39.06
CA ARG A 84 6.55 -1.30 -37.86
C ARG A 84 7.06 -0.41 -36.72
N ARG A 85 8.37 -0.27 -36.53
CA ARG A 85 8.97 0.62 -35.52
C ARG A 85 8.49 2.06 -35.74
N LYS A 86 8.60 2.57 -36.98
CA LYS A 86 8.11 3.90 -37.38
C LYS A 86 6.61 4.05 -37.17
N GLY A 87 5.83 3.03 -37.54
CA GLY A 87 4.38 3.02 -37.34
C GLY A 87 3.98 3.10 -35.85
N LEU A 88 4.65 2.33 -35.00
CA LEU A 88 4.42 2.35 -33.54
C LEU A 88 4.86 3.67 -32.91
N GLU A 89 5.96 4.26 -33.38
CA GLU A 89 6.42 5.58 -32.95
C GLU A 89 5.40 6.66 -33.30
N LYS A 90 4.92 6.68 -34.55
CA LYS A 90 3.86 7.59 -35.00
C LYS A 90 2.58 7.41 -34.19
N TYR A 91 2.21 6.18 -33.87
CA TYR A 91 1.04 5.88 -33.03
C TYR A 91 1.16 6.50 -31.63
N LEU A 92 2.28 6.29 -30.93
CA LEU A 92 2.50 6.87 -29.61
C LEU A 92 2.58 8.40 -29.66
N GLN A 93 3.25 8.96 -30.66
CA GLN A 93 3.37 10.41 -30.83
C GLN A 93 2.01 11.06 -31.13
N ALA A 94 1.14 10.41 -31.91
CA ALA A 94 -0.21 10.90 -32.15
C ALA A 94 -1.05 10.96 -30.86
N ILE A 95 -0.92 9.94 -30.00
CA ILE A 95 -1.56 9.94 -28.67
C ILE A 95 -1.00 11.05 -27.78
N ILE A 96 0.21 11.55 -28.00
CA ILE A 96 0.82 12.67 -27.24
C ILE A 96 0.51 14.04 -27.84
N ALA A 97 0.28 14.09 -29.15
CA ALA A 97 -0.01 15.30 -29.89
C ALA A 97 -1.50 15.68 -29.90
N SER A 98 -2.43 14.74 -29.64
CA SER A 98 -3.86 15.04 -29.58
C SER A 98 -4.24 16.13 -28.57
N ASP A 99 -5.19 16.98 -28.89
CA ASP A 99 -5.67 17.96 -27.90
C ASP A 99 -6.43 17.27 -26.75
N ASP A 100 -7.09 16.14 -27.06
CA ASP A 100 -7.81 15.35 -26.09
C ASP A 100 -6.87 14.54 -25.18
N ALA A 101 -7.03 14.74 -23.87
CA ALA A 101 -6.20 14.14 -22.83
C ALA A 101 -6.67 12.74 -22.40
N ARG A 102 -7.87 12.28 -22.81
CA ARG A 102 -8.50 11.05 -22.30
C ARG A 102 -7.59 9.81 -22.39
N TRP A 103 -6.88 9.66 -23.51
CA TRP A 103 -5.99 8.52 -23.71
C TRP A 103 -4.73 8.62 -22.84
N ARG A 104 -4.21 9.83 -22.58
CA ARG A 104 -3.04 10.05 -21.71
C ARG A 104 -3.37 9.92 -20.24
N SER A 105 -4.60 10.29 -19.86
CA SER A 105 -5.08 10.19 -18.49
C SER A 105 -5.51 8.78 -18.12
N SER A 106 -5.68 7.88 -19.09
CA SER A 106 -6.03 6.47 -18.87
C SER A 106 -5.02 5.74 -17.99
N SER A 107 -5.51 4.73 -17.27
CA SER A 107 -4.66 3.87 -16.44
C SER A 107 -3.79 2.96 -17.31
N ALA A 108 -4.37 2.46 -18.41
CA ALA A 108 -3.69 1.65 -19.41
C ALA A 108 -2.45 2.33 -20.01
N TRP A 109 -2.54 3.63 -20.35
CA TRP A 109 -1.42 4.40 -20.88
C TRP A 109 -0.27 4.51 -19.87
N ARG A 110 -0.58 4.80 -18.61
CA ARG A 110 0.43 4.89 -17.54
C ARG A 110 1.10 3.56 -17.27
N SER A 111 0.30 2.48 -17.19
CA SER A 111 0.78 1.12 -17.00
C SER A 111 1.67 0.66 -18.15
N PHE A 112 1.29 0.98 -19.39
CA PHE A 112 2.10 0.68 -20.56
C PHE A 112 3.45 1.39 -20.50
N LEU A 113 3.47 2.68 -20.15
CA LEU A 113 4.71 3.45 -20.06
C LEU A 113 5.54 3.19 -18.78
N ASN A 114 5.08 2.31 -17.88
CA ASN A 114 5.63 2.11 -16.54
C ASN A 114 5.83 3.42 -15.77
N LEU A 115 4.96 4.41 -16.03
CA LEU A 115 5.01 5.67 -15.29
C LEU A 115 4.47 5.43 -13.87
N PRO A 116 5.08 6.04 -12.83
CA PRO A 116 4.45 6.07 -11.52
C PRO A 116 3.05 6.63 -11.68
N SER A 117 2.06 6.07 -10.98
CA SER A 117 0.71 6.64 -10.93
C SER A 117 0.83 8.09 -10.49
N ALA A 118 0.77 9.01 -11.45
CA ALA A 118 0.85 10.42 -11.17
C ALA A 118 -0.39 10.77 -10.33
N ILE A 119 -0.15 11.12 -9.07
CA ILE A 119 -1.05 11.91 -8.24
C ILE A 119 -1.60 13.00 -9.15
N THR A 120 -2.89 12.94 -9.44
CA THR A 120 -3.60 14.03 -10.10
C THR A 120 -3.37 15.26 -9.25
N THR A 121 -2.56 16.18 -9.75
CA THR A 121 -2.34 17.49 -9.14
C THR A 121 -3.61 18.31 -9.29
N ASN A 122 -4.59 18.02 -8.44
CA ASN A 122 -5.57 19.01 -8.04
C ASN A 122 -5.09 19.66 -6.74
N THR A 123 -5.26 20.96 -6.73
CA THR A 123 -4.67 21.92 -5.83
C THR A 123 -5.14 21.75 -4.41
N THR A 124 -4.31 22.24 -3.49
CA THR A 124 -4.59 22.58 -2.09
C THR A 124 -4.79 21.43 -1.09
N SER A 125 -3.89 21.49 -0.09
CA SER A 125 -4.04 21.03 1.29
C SER A 125 -3.79 19.56 1.63
N THR A 126 -2.78 19.42 2.50
CA THR A 126 -2.56 18.32 3.45
C THR A 126 -1.95 17.04 2.89
N ARG A 127 -0.67 16.87 3.22
CA ARG A 127 0.06 15.60 3.29
C ARG A 127 -0.86 14.52 3.89
N ARG A 128 -1.36 13.61 3.05
CA ARG A 128 -1.98 12.36 3.50
C ARG A 128 -1.40 11.22 2.69
N GLY A 129 -0.87 10.22 3.40
CA GLY A 129 -0.33 9.00 2.84
C GLY A 129 -1.34 8.36 1.90
N SER A 130 -0.80 7.77 0.82
CA SER A 130 -1.53 7.00 -0.16
C SER A 130 -2.21 5.80 0.52
N SER A 131 -3.40 6.05 1.07
CA SER A 131 -4.39 5.03 1.40
C SER A 131 -5.03 4.64 0.08
N SER A 132 -4.28 3.89 -0.72
CA SER A 132 -4.83 3.06 -1.77
C SER A 132 -5.60 1.93 -1.10
N ASN A 133 -6.82 2.25 -0.65
CA ASN A 133 -7.75 1.30 -0.04
C ASN A 133 -8.33 0.28 -1.05
N GLY A 134 -7.69 0.12 -2.21
CA GLY A 134 -8.02 -0.90 -3.20
C GLY A 134 -7.29 -2.21 -2.90
N PRO A 135 -7.85 -3.38 -3.26
CA PRO A 135 -7.16 -4.65 -3.13
C PRO A 135 -5.78 -4.59 -3.81
N ILE A 136 -4.71 -4.98 -3.11
CA ILE A 136 -3.35 -5.03 -3.67
C ILE A 136 -3.25 -6.24 -4.60
N THR A 137 -3.78 -6.11 -5.82
CA THR A 137 -3.79 -7.16 -6.85
C THR A 137 -2.62 -7.03 -7.82
N ASP A 138 -2.05 -5.82 -7.96
CA ASP A 138 -0.98 -5.56 -8.92
C ASP A 138 0.43 -5.80 -8.34
N PRO A 139 1.32 -6.55 -9.03
CA PRO A 139 2.67 -6.83 -8.56
C PRO A 139 3.55 -5.60 -8.32
N ASN A 140 3.34 -4.52 -9.09
CA ASN A 140 4.09 -3.26 -8.95
C ASN A 140 3.55 -2.44 -7.76
N HIS A 141 2.25 -2.45 -7.56
CA HIS A 141 1.60 -1.77 -6.43
C HIS A 141 2.07 -2.35 -5.09
N TRP A 142 2.22 -3.68 -5.03
CA TRP A 142 2.80 -4.36 -3.87
C TRP A 142 4.22 -3.84 -3.53
N LEU A 143 5.07 -3.62 -4.54
CA LEU A 143 6.42 -3.11 -4.33
C LEU A 143 6.42 -1.66 -3.83
N ASP A 144 5.46 -0.85 -4.26
CA ASP A 144 5.33 0.54 -3.81
C ASP A 144 4.86 0.60 -2.35
N VAL A 145 3.83 -0.16 -1.98
CA VAL A 145 3.38 -0.27 -0.58
C VAL A 145 4.48 -0.85 0.32
N HIS A 146 5.29 -1.79 -0.19
CA HIS A 146 6.45 -2.30 0.53
C HIS A 146 7.57 -1.26 0.69
N ARG A 147 7.79 -0.37 -0.29
CA ARG A 147 8.71 0.77 -0.14
C ARG A 147 8.20 1.73 0.92
N ASP A 148 6.91 2.05 0.89
CA ASP A 148 6.27 2.89 1.90
C ASP A 148 6.40 2.28 3.30
N LEU A 149 6.14 0.98 3.47
CA LEU A 149 6.39 0.24 4.70
C LEU A 149 7.83 0.44 5.21
N LYS A 150 8.82 0.26 4.35
CA LYS A 150 10.24 0.47 4.70
C LYS A 150 10.50 1.90 5.15
N THR A 151 9.90 2.89 4.48
CA THR A 151 10.04 4.30 4.91
C THR A 151 9.41 4.54 6.27
N GLN A 152 8.23 3.99 6.57
CA GLN A 152 7.58 4.14 7.88
C GLN A 152 8.43 3.54 9.00
N ILE A 153 9.01 2.37 8.77
CA ILE A 153 9.92 1.70 9.72
C ILE A 153 11.18 2.55 9.96
N GLN A 154 11.78 3.10 8.90
CA GLN A 154 12.94 3.98 9.03
C GLN A 154 12.60 5.28 9.77
N THR A 155 11.44 5.87 9.51
CA THR A 155 10.94 7.04 10.22
C THR A 155 10.74 6.74 11.71
N ALA A 156 10.11 5.61 12.05
CA ALA A 156 9.94 5.17 13.43
C ALA A 156 11.29 5.03 14.16
N ARG A 157 12.28 4.39 13.52
CA ARG A 157 13.65 4.28 14.05
C ARG A 157 14.29 5.64 14.32
N SER A 158 14.16 6.56 13.36
CA SER A 158 14.72 7.91 13.48
C SER A 158 14.08 8.68 14.63
N GLN A 159 12.75 8.61 14.75
CA GLN A 159 12.00 9.27 15.82
C GLN A 159 12.35 8.71 17.20
N LEU A 160 12.48 7.38 17.34
CA LEU A 160 12.93 6.75 18.59
C LEU A 160 14.37 7.19 18.95
N LYS A 161 15.28 7.27 17.98
CA LYS A 161 16.64 7.75 18.21
C LYS A 161 16.67 9.23 18.60
N GLN A 162 15.87 10.07 17.95
CA GLN A 162 15.76 11.50 18.28
C GLN A 162 15.17 11.69 19.68
N ARG A 163 14.20 10.86 20.06
CA ARG A 163 13.61 10.85 21.40
C ARG A 163 14.66 10.59 22.47
N GLU A 164 15.55 9.62 22.27
CA GLU A 164 16.64 9.33 23.22
C GLU A 164 17.58 10.53 23.41
N SER A 165 17.82 11.31 22.35
CA SER A 165 18.63 12.52 22.41
C SER A 165 17.89 13.77 22.91
N ALA A 166 16.55 13.73 22.98
CA ALA A 166 15.74 14.87 23.38
C ALA A 166 15.86 15.11 24.89
N SER A 167 16.18 16.35 25.29
CA SER A 167 16.38 16.74 26.69
C SER A 167 15.07 17.08 27.42
N THR A 168 14.07 17.59 26.70
CA THR A 168 12.79 18.00 27.27
C THR A 168 11.80 16.85 27.28
N ALA A 169 11.12 16.60 28.41
CA ALA A 169 10.04 15.62 28.52
C ALA A 169 8.99 15.80 27.41
N GLN A 170 8.66 17.05 27.09
CA GLN A 170 7.71 17.37 26.04
C GLN A 170 8.12 16.86 24.65
N SER A 171 9.37 17.11 24.26
CA SER A 171 9.92 16.64 22.99
C SER A 171 10.02 15.11 22.96
N GLN A 172 10.29 14.49 24.11
CA GLN A 172 10.26 13.03 24.24
C GLN A 172 8.85 12.47 24.01
N HIS A 173 7.80 13.09 24.55
CA HIS A 173 6.41 12.65 24.37
C HIS A 173 5.95 12.79 22.91
N THR A 174 6.19 13.93 22.27
CA THR A 174 5.80 14.14 20.86
C THR A 174 6.50 13.17 19.91
N LEU A 175 7.83 13.00 20.04
CA LEU A 175 8.59 12.05 19.23
C LEU A 175 8.15 10.60 19.46
N SER A 176 7.70 10.27 20.66
CA SER A 176 7.13 8.96 20.98
C SER A 176 5.77 8.75 20.32
N ALA A 177 4.91 9.77 20.32
CA ALA A 177 3.62 9.72 19.65
C ALA A 177 3.77 9.58 18.14
N GLU A 178 4.71 10.32 17.54
CA GLU A 178 4.99 10.21 16.11
C GLU A 178 5.60 8.85 15.73
N ALA A 179 6.50 8.31 16.57
CA ALA A 179 7.03 6.95 16.41
C ALA A 179 5.93 5.89 16.52
N LYS A 180 5.00 6.04 17.47
CA LYS A 180 3.79 5.19 17.56
C LYS A 180 2.97 5.25 16.28
N ALA A 181 2.71 6.46 15.77
CA ALA A 181 1.90 6.65 14.57
C ALA A 181 2.55 6.04 13.31
N SER A 182 3.88 6.12 13.17
CA SER A 182 4.60 5.48 12.07
C SER A 182 4.61 3.95 12.19
N LEU A 183 4.70 3.40 13.41
CA LEU A 183 4.56 1.95 13.66
C LEU A 183 3.15 1.43 13.34
N VAL A 184 2.09 2.17 13.69
CA VAL A 184 0.71 1.79 13.30
C VAL A 184 0.58 1.74 11.78
N ARG A 185 1.05 2.77 11.08
CA ARG A 185 1.02 2.79 9.61
C ARG A 185 1.80 1.60 9.02
N ALA A 186 2.96 1.27 9.57
CA ALA A 186 3.73 0.10 9.17
C ALA A 186 2.95 -1.21 9.40
N ALA A 187 2.31 -1.38 10.55
CA ALA A 187 1.49 -2.56 10.85
C ALA A 187 0.29 -2.69 9.90
N THR A 188 -0.38 -1.58 9.57
CA THR A 188 -1.46 -1.56 8.58
C THR A 188 -0.97 -1.95 7.18
N SER A 189 0.18 -1.41 6.74
CA SER A 189 0.77 -1.77 5.45
C SER A 189 1.18 -3.25 5.39
N ILE A 190 1.67 -3.83 6.50
CA ILE A 190 1.96 -5.28 6.58
C ILE A 190 0.69 -6.10 6.35
N ALA A 191 -0.42 -5.77 7.03
CA ALA A 191 -1.69 -6.47 6.84
C ALA A 191 -2.19 -6.38 5.39
N GLN A 192 -2.16 -5.18 4.80
CA GLN A 192 -2.56 -4.98 3.40
C GLN A 192 -1.70 -5.79 2.42
N LEU A 193 -0.37 -5.81 2.63
CA LEU A 193 0.56 -6.56 1.78
C LEU A 193 0.38 -8.07 1.90
N GLU A 194 -0.03 -8.57 3.06
CA GLU A 194 -0.35 -9.97 3.27
C GLU A 194 -1.68 -10.36 2.64
N ASP A 195 -2.72 -9.54 2.76
CA ASP A 195 -3.99 -9.78 2.11
C ASP A 195 -3.81 -9.78 0.58
N GLY A 196 -2.99 -8.87 0.05
CA GLY A 196 -2.59 -8.88 -1.36
C GLY A 196 -1.78 -10.13 -1.75
N LEU A 197 -0.89 -10.60 -0.88
CA LEU A 197 -0.12 -11.83 -1.12
C LEU A 197 -1.02 -13.08 -1.09
N LYS A 198 -1.96 -13.15 -0.14
CA LYS A 198 -2.97 -14.21 -0.04
C LYS A 198 -3.85 -14.21 -1.30
N ALA A 199 -4.38 -13.05 -1.70
CA ALA A 199 -5.18 -12.90 -2.92
C ALA A 199 -4.42 -13.38 -4.16
N THR A 200 -3.20 -12.89 -4.40
CA THR A 200 -2.36 -13.30 -5.55
C THR A 200 -1.96 -14.78 -5.51
N SER A 201 -1.77 -15.36 -4.32
CA SER A 201 -1.49 -16.80 -4.17
C SER A 201 -2.73 -17.69 -4.41
N SER A 202 -3.93 -17.21 -4.05
CA SER A 202 -5.19 -17.93 -4.26
C SER A 202 -5.55 -18.00 -5.74
N THR A 203 -5.33 -16.90 -6.49
CA THR A 203 -5.47 -16.86 -7.96
C THR A 203 -4.53 -17.86 -8.65
N ASN A 204 -3.39 -18.19 -8.04
CA ASN A 204 -2.45 -19.15 -8.58
C ASN A 204 -2.87 -20.62 -8.42
N LYS A 205 -3.86 -20.96 -7.57
CA LYS A 205 -4.30 -22.35 -7.33
C LYS A 205 -5.54 -22.79 -8.12
N GLY A 206 -6.21 -21.87 -8.83
CA GLY A 206 -7.54 -22.11 -9.41
C GLY A 206 -7.64 -22.24 -10.93
N ASP A 207 -6.57 -21.99 -11.70
CA ASP A 207 -6.61 -22.05 -13.17
C ASP A 207 -5.42 -22.86 -13.72
N GLU A 208 -5.65 -24.15 -14.01
CA GLU A 208 -4.78 -25.00 -14.83
C GLU A 208 -5.17 -25.04 -16.32
N ALA A 209 -6.19 -24.28 -16.75
CA ALA A 209 -6.64 -24.31 -18.14
C ALA A 209 -6.94 -22.90 -18.68
N GLY A 210 -5.92 -22.22 -19.19
CA GLY A 210 -6.12 -20.93 -19.84
C GLY A 210 -4.88 -20.37 -20.51
N TRP A 211 -4.80 -20.53 -21.83
CA TRP A 211 -3.82 -19.91 -22.71
C TRP A 211 -3.90 -18.37 -22.60
N GLY A 212 -3.16 -17.79 -21.66
CA GLY A 212 -3.18 -16.35 -21.39
C GLY A 212 -2.23 -15.98 -20.26
N GLY A 213 -0.93 -15.92 -20.55
CA GLY A 213 0.16 -15.60 -19.62
C GLY A 213 0.14 -14.15 -19.08
N ALA A 214 -0.92 -13.77 -18.37
CA ALA A 214 -1.00 -12.51 -17.65
C ALA A 214 -0.37 -12.68 -16.24
N LYS A 215 0.88 -12.21 -16.12
CA LYS A 215 1.49 -11.66 -14.88
C LYS A 215 1.28 -12.44 -13.56
N ARG A 216 1.21 -13.77 -13.59
CA ARG A 216 1.20 -14.61 -12.38
C ARG A 216 2.54 -14.49 -11.65
N LEU A 217 2.50 -14.22 -10.33
CA LEU A 217 3.70 -14.17 -9.50
C LEU A 217 4.23 -15.59 -9.29
N GLY A 218 5.47 -15.87 -9.67
CA GLY A 218 6.06 -17.20 -9.51
C GLY A 218 6.26 -17.60 -8.04
N ASP A 219 6.29 -18.90 -7.73
CA ASP A 219 6.43 -19.43 -6.36
C ASP A 219 7.66 -18.88 -5.63
N GLY A 220 8.79 -18.73 -6.33
CA GLY A 220 10.01 -18.14 -5.77
C GLY A 220 9.86 -16.67 -5.37
N GLU A 221 9.10 -15.89 -6.14
CA GLU A 221 8.83 -14.49 -5.82
C GLU A 221 7.77 -14.36 -4.72
N LEU A 222 6.77 -15.26 -4.67
CA LEU A 222 5.83 -15.37 -3.54
C LEU A 222 6.58 -15.66 -2.22
N ARG A 223 7.51 -16.62 -2.24
CA ARG A 223 8.37 -16.95 -1.08
C ARG A 223 9.20 -15.74 -0.65
N ARG A 224 9.87 -15.08 -1.60
CA ARG A 224 10.65 -13.86 -1.33
C ARG A 224 9.81 -12.75 -0.70
N ARG A 225 8.59 -12.51 -1.19
CA ARG A 225 7.68 -11.50 -0.62
C ARG A 225 7.23 -11.86 0.80
N ARG A 226 7.02 -13.15 1.07
CA ARG A 226 6.73 -13.65 2.42
C ARG A 226 7.89 -13.42 3.37
N ASP A 227 9.12 -13.67 2.92
CA ASP A 227 10.33 -13.45 3.72
C ASP A 227 10.52 -11.95 4.05
N LEU A 228 10.28 -11.06 3.07
CA LEU A 228 10.31 -9.61 3.28
C LEU A 228 9.30 -9.15 4.33
N LEU A 229 8.07 -9.65 4.27
CA LEU A 229 7.03 -9.34 5.26
C LEU A 229 7.36 -9.90 6.65
N GLY A 230 7.91 -11.12 6.72
CA GLY A 230 8.39 -11.72 7.96
C GLY A 230 9.50 -10.89 8.62
N ALA A 231 10.45 -10.38 7.82
CA ALA A 231 11.49 -9.48 8.31
C ALA A 231 10.93 -8.15 8.82
N ALA A 232 10.03 -7.52 8.05
CA ALA A 232 9.40 -6.26 8.45
C ALA A 232 8.56 -6.40 9.74
N ARG A 233 7.85 -7.52 9.91
CA ARG A 233 7.11 -7.83 11.15
C ARG A 233 8.00 -7.87 12.37
N LYS A 234 9.11 -8.62 12.31
CA LYS A 234 10.09 -8.71 13.40
C LYS A 234 10.68 -7.33 13.73
N GLU A 235 10.91 -6.52 12.72
CA GLU A 235 11.43 -5.17 12.90
C GLU A 235 10.43 -4.24 13.58
N VAL A 236 9.16 -4.24 13.15
CA VAL A 236 8.08 -3.48 13.81
C VAL A 236 7.90 -3.93 15.26
N GLU A 237 7.85 -5.24 15.52
CA GLU A 237 7.75 -5.80 16.86
C GLU A 237 8.92 -5.40 17.76
N GLY A 238 10.15 -5.41 17.22
CA GLY A 238 11.33 -4.94 17.94
C GLY A 238 11.24 -3.47 18.33
N LEU A 239 10.80 -2.59 17.42
CA LEU A 239 10.66 -1.15 17.67
C LEU A 239 9.52 -0.84 18.66
N GLU A 240 8.43 -1.59 18.59
CA GLU A 240 7.36 -1.52 19.59
C GLU A 240 7.84 -1.98 20.98
N GLY A 241 8.67 -3.03 21.05
CA GLY A 241 9.30 -3.49 22.27
C GLY A 241 10.19 -2.41 22.90
N VAL A 242 10.98 -1.72 22.08
CA VAL A 242 11.78 -0.56 22.51
C VAL A 242 10.88 0.53 23.07
N LEU A 243 9.84 0.92 22.34
CA LEU A 243 8.89 1.95 22.77
C LEU A 243 8.21 1.58 24.11
N LYS A 244 7.79 0.32 24.28
CA LYS A 244 7.18 -0.18 25.52
C LYS A 244 8.16 -0.15 26.68
N SER A 245 9.43 -0.56 26.46
CA SER A 245 10.48 -0.49 27.48
C SER A 245 10.81 0.95 27.90
N MET A 246 10.70 1.90 26.97
CA MET A 246 10.89 3.32 27.26
C MET A 246 9.73 3.89 28.09
N ALA A 247 8.49 3.45 27.84
CA ALA A 247 7.34 3.84 28.64
C ALA A 247 7.44 3.31 30.09
N THR A 248 7.86 2.04 30.27
CA THR A 248 8.07 1.48 31.62
C THR A 248 9.24 2.14 32.35
N LYS A 249 10.32 2.50 31.65
CA LYS A 249 11.45 3.24 32.22
C LYS A 249 11.07 4.66 32.66
N ALA A 250 10.21 5.35 31.92
CA ALA A 250 9.69 6.66 32.31
C ALA A 250 8.82 6.57 33.57
N ALA A 251 7.93 5.57 33.66
CA ALA A 251 7.09 5.33 34.84
C ALA A 251 7.93 4.98 36.09
N ALA A 252 8.97 4.15 35.95
CA ALA A 252 9.87 3.81 37.05
C ALA A 252 10.67 5.01 37.58
N LYS A 253 11.07 5.94 36.70
CA LYS A 253 11.77 7.17 37.09
C LYS A 253 10.85 8.16 37.81
N GLY A 254 9.56 8.17 37.48
CA GLY A 254 8.54 8.93 38.21
C GLY A 254 8.28 8.41 39.62
N ALA A 255 8.33 7.09 39.82
CA ALA A 255 8.14 6.45 41.13
C ALA A 255 9.33 6.67 42.11
N ALA A 256 10.54 6.89 41.60
CA ALA A 256 11.73 7.13 42.44
C ALA A 256 11.93 8.60 42.86
N GLY A 257 11.11 9.54 42.34
CA GLY A 257 11.29 10.98 42.51
C GLY A 257 10.32 11.67 43.50
N GLY A 258 9.43 10.94 44.16
CA GLY A 258 8.41 11.53 45.04
C GLY A 258 8.35 10.86 46.40
N SER A 259 9.07 11.42 47.37
CA SER A 259 8.77 11.20 48.79
C SER A 259 7.75 12.24 49.24
N SER A 260 6.51 11.81 49.43
CA SER A 260 5.57 12.19 50.51
C SER A 260 4.11 12.13 50.07
N SER A 261 3.29 11.62 50.99
CA SER A 261 1.83 11.56 51.03
C SER A 261 1.15 10.42 50.27
N GLY A 262 0.50 9.57 51.07
CA GLY A 262 -0.19 8.35 50.67
C GLY A 262 -1.29 8.54 49.64
N GLY A 263 -1.46 7.49 48.84
CA GLY A 263 -2.46 7.40 47.77
C GLY A 263 -2.28 6.10 47.01
N MET A 264 -2.40 4.98 47.71
CA MET A 264 -2.51 3.65 47.13
C MET A 264 -3.76 3.61 46.26
N MET A 265 -3.62 3.32 44.96
CA MET A 265 -4.54 2.59 44.06
C MET A 265 -4.32 3.01 42.60
N ASN A 266 -3.70 2.14 41.79
CA ASN A 266 -4.37 1.56 40.62
C ASN A 266 -3.48 0.46 40.01
N ALA A 267 -3.53 -0.72 40.62
CA ALA A 267 -3.08 -1.94 40.00
C ALA A 267 -4.10 -2.32 38.92
N SER A 268 -3.62 -2.50 37.69
CA SER A 268 -4.14 -3.44 36.69
C SER A 268 -5.57 -3.93 36.93
N ALA A 269 -6.54 -3.31 36.27
CA ALA A 269 -7.86 -3.91 36.09
C ALA A 269 -7.71 -5.16 35.20
N ALA A 270 -7.41 -6.29 35.82
CA ALA A 270 -7.59 -7.60 35.22
C ALA A 270 -9.11 -7.83 35.12
N ALA A 271 -9.65 -7.80 33.90
CA ALA A 271 -11.04 -8.17 33.65
C ALA A 271 -11.31 -9.59 34.17
N THR A 272 -12.20 -9.73 35.15
CA THR A 272 -12.61 -11.02 35.71
C THR A 272 -13.41 -11.83 34.69
N SER A 273 -13.37 -13.16 34.80
CA SER A 273 -14.03 -14.10 33.87
C SER A 273 -15.56 -13.95 33.82
N GLU A 274 -16.15 -13.34 34.84
CA GLU A 274 -17.60 -13.11 34.97
C GLU A 274 -18.07 -11.91 34.13
N GLN A 275 -17.24 -10.87 33.97
CA GLN A 275 -17.56 -9.72 33.11
C GLN A 275 -17.42 -10.05 31.61
N LYS A 276 -16.71 -11.13 31.28
CA LYS A 276 -16.58 -11.63 29.90
C LYS A 276 -17.77 -12.47 29.45
N SER A 277 -18.57 -13.05 30.34
CA SER A 277 -19.71 -13.91 29.95
C SER A 277 -21.01 -13.11 29.72
N GLU A 278 -21.10 -11.88 30.22
CA GLU A 278 -22.25 -10.99 30.00
C GLU A 278 -22.21 -10.26 28.65
N LEU A 279 -21.03 -10.12 28.05
CA LEU A 279 -20.81 -9.41 26.78
C LEU A 279 -21.13 -10.25 25.52
N TRP A 280 -21.38 -11.56 25.67
CA TRP A 280 -21.68 -12.49 24.57
C TRP A 280 -23.14 -12.96 24.57
N LYS A 281 -23.97 -12.41 25.46
CA LYS A 281 -25.35 -12.87 25.69
C LYS A 281 -26.41 -12.02 24.96
N GLY A 282 -26.01 -11.30 23.91
CA GLY A 282 -26.92 -10.42 23.17
C GLY A 282 -26.52 -10.25 21.72
N THR A 283 -26.95 -11.17 20.87
CA THR A 283 -27.49 -10.91 19.51
C THR A 283 -27.92 -12.24 18.89
N SER A 284 -29.20 -12.53 19.08
CA SER A 284 -29.89 -13.66 18.49
C SER A 284 -29.90 -13.55 16.96
N ALA A 285 -29.69 -14.70 16.34
CA ALA A 285 -29.98 -15.06 14.95
C ALA A 285 -30.88 -14.10 14.15
N ALA A 286 -30.31 -13.53 13.08
CA ALA A 286 -31.06 -13.06 11.93
C ALA A 286 -30.67 -13.89 10.70
N LYS A 287 -31.45 -14.95 10.42
CA LYS A 287 -31.54 -15.56 9.08
C LYS A 287 -32.59 -14.78 8.28
N THR A 288 -32.25 -14.40 7.05
CA THR A 288 -33.16 -14.35 5.90
C THR A 288 -32.38 -14.91 4.71
N SER A 289 -32.72 -16.12 4.22
CA SER A 289 -33.57 -16.37 3.04
C SER A 289 -33.03 -15.65 1.79
N GLY A 290 -32.58 -16.28 0.71
CA GLY A 290 -33.13 -17.45 0.02
C GLY A 290 -33.45 -17.04 -1.43
N ARG A 291 -32.58 -17.38 -2.40
CA ARG A 291 -32.96 -17.51 -3.81
C ARG A 291 -32.01 -18.49 -4.50
N VAL A 292 -32.57 -19.61 -4.94
CA VAL A 292 -31.93 -20.65 -5.75
C VAL A 292 -32.71 -20.69 -7.07
N LEU A 293 -32.02 -20.76 -8.22
CA LEU A 293 -32.22 -21.79 -9.26
C LEU A 293 -31.36 -21.52 -10.51
N GLY A 294 -30.66 -22.56 -10.99
CA GLY A 294 -30.52 -22.76 -12.43
C GLY A 294 -29.12 -22.72 -13.04
N GLY A 295 -28.19 -23.54 -12.55
CA GLY A 295 -26.99 -23.92 -13.29
C GLY A 295 -26.14 -24.90 -12.45
N PRO A 296 -25.59 -26.00 -13.01
CA PRO A 296 -24.69 -26.85 -12.25
C PRO A 296 -23.50 -26.01 -11.78
N LEU A 297 -23.35 -25.85 -10.47
CA LEU A 297 -22.10 -25.31 -9.92
C LEU A 297 -21.00 -26.27 -10.35
N LYS A 298 -20.06 -25.76 -11.17
CA LYS A 298 -18.85 -26.50 -11.50
C LYS A 298 -18.18 -26.88 -10.18
N GLU A 299 -18.06 -28.18 -9.93
CA GLU A 299 -17.31 -28.70 -8.80
C GLU A 299 -15.92 -28.06 -8.82
N THR A 300 -15.50 -27.46 -7.70
CA THR A 300 -14.14 -26.97 -7.54
C THR A 300 -13.19 -28.16 -7.76
N GLU A 301 -12.06 -27.97 -8.44
CA GLU A 301 -11.12 -29.06 -8.75
C GLU A 301 -10.69 -29.86 -7.50
N ARG A 302 -10.68 -29.22 -6.33
CA ARG A 302 -10.41 -29.83 -5.02
C ARG A 302 -11.48 -30.80 -4.53
N THR A 303 -12.74 -30.64 -4.95
CA THR A 303 -13.86 -31.52 -4.54
C THR A 303 -14.21 -32.56 -5.60
N ARG A 304 -13.65 -32.43 -6.82
CA ARG A 304 -13.94 -33.31 -7.96
C ARG A 304 -13.39 -34.73 -7.79
N GLU A 305 -12.27 -34.87 -7.09
CA GLU A 305 -11.56 -36.15 -6.91
C GLU A 305 -11.85 -36.81 -5.55
N LEU A 306 -12.65 -36.15 -4.70
CA LEU A 306 -12.92 -36.61 -3.35
C LEU A 306 -14.30 -37.28 -3.29
N ASP A 307 -14.34 -38.47 -2.69
CA ASP A 307 -15.60 -39.10 -2.27
C ASP A 307 -16.32 -38.22 -1.22
N ASN A 308 -17.62 -38.43 -1.00
CA ASN A 308 -18.45 -37.66 -0.05
C ASN A 308 -17.81 -37.60 1.36
N SER A 309 -17.14 -38.67 1.76
CA SER A 309 -16.35 -38.74 3.00
C SER A 309 -15.13 -37.82 2.98
N GLY A 310 -14.40 -37.77 1.86
CA GLY A 310 -13.27 -36.88 1.62
C GLY A 310 -13.67 -35.41 1.51
N VAL A 311 -14.82 -35.11 0.90
CA VAL A 311 -15.38 -33.75 0.85
C VAL A 311 -15.69 -33.24 2.26
N LEU A 312 -16.27 -34.08 3.12
CA LEU A 312 -16.55 -33.73 4.52
C LEU A 312 -15.25 -33.48 5.31
N GLN A 313 -14.22 -34.30 5.08
CA GLN A 313 -12.91 -34.11 5.70
C GLN A 313 -12.24 -32.81 5.23
N LEU A 314 -12.30 -32.50 3.94
CA LEU A 314 -11.83 -31.23 3.39
C LEU A 314 -12.60 -30.05 3.99
N GLN A 315 -13.92 -30.15 4.14
CA GLN A 315 -14.73 -29.11 4.74
C GLN A 315 -14.33 -28.85 6.19
N LYS A 316 -14.07 -29.89 6.99
CA LYS A 316 -13.55 -29.77 8.36
C LYS A 316 -12.18 -29.08 8.38
N GLN A 317 -11.29 -29.43 7.46
CA GLN A 317 -9.96 -28.81 7.35
C GLN A 317 -10.05 -27.33 6.96
N VAL A 318 -10.93 -26.98 6.03
CA VAL A 318 -11.17 -25.59 5.63
C VAL A 318 -11.77 -24.78 6.77
N MET A 319 -12.71 -25.34 7.54
CA MET A 319 -13.23 -24.68 8.74
C MET A 319 -12.14 -24.43 9.77
N GLN A 320 -11.22 -25.38 9.97
CA GLN A 320 -10.10 -25.24 10.90
C GLN A 320 -9.11 -24.17 10.45
N GLU A 321 -8.77 -24.12 9.15
CA GLU A 321 -7.89 -23.09 8.58
C GLU A 321 -8.53 -21.69 8.69
N GLN A 322 -9.84 -21.59 8.44
CA GLN A 322 -10.59 -20.34 8.62
C GLN A 322 -10.63 -19.88 10.08
N GLU A 323 -10.78 -20.81 11.03
CA GLU A 323 -10.79 -20.49 12.45
C GLU A 323 -9.40 -20.00 12.93
N GLU A 324 -8.32 -20.59 12.43
CA GLU A 324 -6.95 -20.12 12.66
C GLU A 324 -6.72 -18.70 12.10
N ASP A 325 -7.18 -18.45 10.87
CA ASP A 325 -7.10 -17.14 10.24
C ASP A 325 -7.88 -16.07 11.04
N VAL A 326 -9.09 -16.39 11.53
CA VAL A 326 -9.90 -15.50 12.37
C VAL A 326 -9.19 -15.21 13.70
N MET A 327 -8.57 -16.21 14.33
CA MET A 327 -7.77 -15.99 15.54
C MET A 327 -6.58 -15.06 15.28
N SER A 328 -5.91 -15.18 14.14
CA SER A 328 -4.78 -14.32 13.77
C SER A 328 -5.21 -12.88 13.53
N LEU A 329 -6.35 -12.67 12.84
CA LEU A 329 -6.93 -11.36 12.60
C LEU A 329 -7.37 -10.73 13.92
N GLY A 330 -7.99 -11.52 14.80
CA GLY A 330 -8.36 -11.09 16.15
C GLY A 330 -7.18 -10.55 16.95
N LYS A 331 -6.01 -11.20 16.89
CA LYS A 331 -4.78 -10.71 17.56
C LYS A 331 -4.33 -9.36 16.99
N THR A 332 -4.35 -9.21 15.67
CA THR A 332 -3.98 -7.94 15.00
C THR A 332 -4.97 -6.83 15.36
N VAL A 333 -6.27 -7.11 15.34
CA VAL A 333 -7.31 -6.13 15.69
C VAL A 333 -7.23 -5.74 17.17
N ALA A 334 -6.98 -6.69 18.07
CA ALA A 334 -6.76 -6.41 19.49
C ALA A 334 -5.55 -5.48 19.67
N LYS A 335 -4.44 -5.75 18.98
CA LYS A 335 -3.25 -4.89 19.01
C LYS A 335 -3.53 -3.49 18.45
N LEU A 336 -4.25 -3.38 17.33
CA LEU A 336 -4.65 -2.09 16.76
C LEU A 336 -5.58 -1.31 17.68
N LYS A 337 -6.50 -2.00 18.38
CA LYS A 337 -7.36 -1.40 19.40
C LYS A 337 -6.51 -0.87 20.57
N ASP A 338 -5.59 -1.67 21.09
CA ASP A 338 -4.71 -1.26 22.19
C ASP A 338 -3.85 -0.05 21.79
N MET A 339 -3.30 -0.05 20.56
CA MET A 339 -2.58 1.10 20.03
C MET A 339 -3.50 2.33 19.87
N GLY A 340 -4.74 2.14 19.42
CA GLY A 340 -5.72 3.21 19.28
C GLY A 340 -6.06 3.87 20.61
N ILE A 341 -6.23 3.08 21.67
CA ILE A 341 -6.47 3.58 23.03
C ILE A 341 -5.26 4.38 23.52
N LEU A 342 -4.05 3.82 23.40
CA LEU A 342 -2.81 4.51 23.80
C LEU A 342 -2.55 5.81 23.02
N ILE A 343 -2.95 5.86 21.75
CA ILE A 343 -2.86 7.08 20.93
C ILE A 343 -3.87 8.12 21.44
N ASN A 344 -5.10 7.71 21.75
CA ASN A 344 -6.11 8.63 22.26
C ASN A 344 -5.70 9.23 23.61
N GLU A 345 -5.16 8.41 24.51
CA GLU A 345 -4.61 8.87 25.79
C GLU A 345 -3.47 9.88 25.58
N GLU A 346 -2.52 9.59 24.68
CA GLU A 346 -1.41 10.51 24.37
C GLU A 346 -1.89 11.80 23.70
N LEU A 347 -2.89 11.74 22.81
CA LEU A 347 -3.50 12.92 22.21
C LEU A 347 -4.19 13.80 23.27
N THR A 348 -4.79 13.17 24.27
CA THR A 348 -5.40 13.88 25.41
C THR A 348 -4.32 14.61 26.20
N ILE A 349 -3.20 13.95 26.52
CA ILE A 349 -2.05 14.58 27.19
C ILE A 349 -1.47 15.73 26.35
N GLN A 350 -1.37 15.57 25.01
CA GLN A 350 -0.90 16.63 24.13
C GLN A 350 -1.86 17.83 24.10
N ASN A 351 -3.16 17.59 24.08
CA ASN A 351 -4.15 18.67 24.16
C ASN A 351 -4.05 19.42 25.49
N GLU A 352 -3.88 18.69 26.60
CA GLU A 352 -3.69 19.31 27.93
C GLU A 352 -2.45 20.20 27.96
N MET A 353 -1.31 19.73 27.45
CA MET A 353 -0.10 20.57 27.46
C MET A 353 -0.08 21.65 26.37
N LEU A 354 -0.81 21.51 25.26
CA LEU A 354 -1.08 22.63 24.35
C LEU A 354 -1.86 23.75 25.08
N GLY A 355 -2.81 23.39 25.94
CA GLY A 355 -3.51 24.36 26.79
C GLY A 355 -2.57 25.12 27.74
N VAL A 356 -1.58 24.43 28.33
CA VAL A 356 -0.55 25.08 29.16
C VAL A 356 0.33 26.02 28.34
N ILE A 357 0.68 25.65 27.11
CA ILE A 357 1.44 26.52 26.20
C ILE A 357 0.63 27.76 25.81
N GLU A 358 -0.67 27.62 25.57
CA GLU A 358 -1.55 28.74 25.24
C GLU A 358 -1.61 29.76 26.39
N GLN A 359 -1.74 29.30 27.64
CA GLN A 359 -1.68 30.15 28.83
C GLN A 359 -0.31 30.86 28.96
N ASP A 360 0.78 30.14 28.67
CA ASP A 360 2.12 30.69 28.70
C ASP A 360 2.34 31.76 27.63
N VAL A 361 1.80 31.55 26.43
CA VAL A 361 1.80 32.52 25.32
C VAL A 361 0.98 33.76 25.69
N GLU A 362 -0.22 33.60 26.25
CA GLU A 362 -1.05 34.72 26.69
C GLU A 362 -0.35 35.55 27.77
N ARG A 363 0.31 34.89 28.72
CA ARG A 363 1.13 35.55 29.75
C ARG A 363 2.32 36.30 29.16
N VAL A 364 3.01 35.74 28.17
CA VAL A 364 4.11 36.42 27.48
C VAL A 364 3.58 37.61 26.66
N GLN A 365 2.46 37.44 25.97
CA GLN A 365 1.78 38.50 25.23
C GLN A 365 1.40 39.66 26.15
N GLY A 366 0.82 39.39 27.32
CA GLY A 366 0.52 40.41 28.33
C GLY A 366 1.77 41.17 28.81
N LYS A 367 2.90 40.47 29.01
CA LYS A 367 4.18 41.13 29.34
C LYS A 367 4.69 42.02 28.20
N ILE A 368 4.57 41.55 26.96
CA ILE A 368 4.94 42.32 25.75
C ILE A 368 4.06 43.57 25.63
N ASP A 369 2.76 43.46 25.85
CA ASP A 369 1.83 44.59 25.75
C ASP A 369 2.10 45.65 26.81
N VAL A 370 2.42 45.24 28.04
CA VAL A 370 2.90 46.17 29.10
C VAL A 370 4.20 46.84 28.70
N GLY A 371 5.16 46.09 28.13
CA GLY A 371 6.41 46.63 27.61
C GLY A 371 6.17 47.67 26.50
N ARG A 372 5.25 47.36 25.58
CA ARG A 372 4.85 48.25 24.48
C ARG A 372 4.19 49.52 24.99
N GLN A 373 3.34 49.44 26.01
CA GLN A 373 2.74 50.61 26.65
C GLN A 373 3.78 51.49 27.34
N ARG A 374 4.79 50.91 27.99
CA ARG A 374 5.89 51.67 28.62
C ARG A 374 6.76 52.38 27.57
N ILE A 375 7.11 51.71 26.48
CA ILE A 375 7.82 52.32 25.35
C ILE A 375 7.05 53.52 24.80
N LYS A 376 5.73 53.38 24.62
CA LYS A 376 4.87 54.46 24.12
C LYS A 376 4.74 55.66 25.07
N LYS A 377 5.10 55.52 26.36
CA LYS A 377 5.14 56.62 27.32
C LYS A 377 6.50 57.34 27.35
N ILE A 378 7.54 56.71 26.81
CA ILE A 378 8.91 57.23 26.80
C ILE A 378 9.25 57.87 25.43
N SER A 379 8.65 57.36 24.35
CA SER A 379 8.54 58.06 23.06
C SER A 379 7.42 59.08 23.09
#